data_AF-A0A072VP01-F1
#
_entry.id   AF-A0A072VP01-F1
#
_cell.length_a   1.000
_cell.length_b   1.000
_cell.length_c   1.000
_cell.angle_alpha   90.00
_cell.angle_beta   90.00
_cell.angle_gamma   90.00
#
_symmetry.space_group_name_H-M   'P 1'
#
loop_
_entity.id
_entity.type
_entity.pdbx_description
1 polymer ?
#
loop_
_entity_poly.entity_id
_entity_poly.type
_entity_poly.pdbx_seq_one_letter_code
_entity_poly.pdbx_strand_id
1 'polypeptide(L)'
;MECWCWEVMVDTLIEKLHRAVLAWISIIAHHNKDTKPGEKLISVFDVVKEHWATYGRNFFSRYDYEECESEGANKMIEYLRECLSKSKPGDKYGSYVLQFADDFTYTDPVDRSVVSKQGVRFVFTDGSRIIYRLSAQEREGGRGTFKQETKITGVDDVVLNFRSGFGTASGNRFCWCLYIEQFEPDVSKHDLDAQIALKPLIHLALSVSKLKEFTGREKPTVIT
;
A
#
# COMPACT_ATOMS: atom_id res chain seq x y z
N MET A 1 16.41 1.72 35.28
CA MET A 1 15.29 2.61 34.89
C MET A 1 14.89 2.25 33.46
N GLU A 2 14.23 1.10 33.30
CA GLU A 2 13.75 0.58 32.02
C GLU A 2 12.32 0.08 32.28
N CYS A 3 11.33 0.90 31.92
CA CYS A 3 9.90 0.54 31.88
C CYS A 3 9.13 1.49 30.94
N TRP A 4 9.65 2.69 30.69
CA TRP A 4 8.94 3.77 29.97
C TRP A 4 8.77 3.58 28.45
N CYS A 5 9.40 2.58 27.82
CA CYS A 5 9.31 2.42 26.37
C CYS A 5 8.13 1.53 25.92
N TRP A 6 7.59 0.70 26.82
CA TRP A 6 6.50 -0.23 26.51
C TRP A 6 5.12 0.42 26.62
N GLU A 7 4.89 1.29 27.61
CA GLU A 7 3.61 1.97 27.82
C GLU A 7 3.27 2.92 26.65
N VAL A 8 4.24 3.68 26.14
CA VAL A 8 4.03 4.64 25.03
C VAL A 8 3.71 3.96 23.68
N MET A 9 4.19 2.72 23.45
CA MET A 9 3.93 1.98 22.20
C MET A 9 2.53 1.36 22.16
N VAL A 10 2.04 0.87 23.30
CA VAL A 10 0.69 0.30 23.41
C VAL A 10 -0.37 1.41 23.30
N ASP A 11 -0.09 2.60 23.85
CA ASP A 11 -1.00 3.74 23.81
C ASP A 11 -1.25 4.26 22.38
N THR A 12 -0.22 4.40 21.54
CA THR A 12 -0.40 5.01 20.20
C THR A 12 -1.07 4.12 19.15
N LEU A 13 -1.11 2.79 19.33
CA LEU A 13 -1.78 1.86 18.41
C LEU A 13 -3.24 1.62 18.83
N ILE A 14 -3.50 1.48 20.13
CA ILE A 14 -4.85 1.36 20.68
C ILE A 14 -5.64 2.67 20.45
N GLU A 15 -5.01 3.84 20.61
CA GLU A 15 -5.65 5.12 20.30
C GLU A 15 -6.03 5.26 18.81
N LYS A 16 -5.20 4.77 17.88
CA LYS A 16 -5.49 4.86 16.43
C LYS A 16 -6.75 4.07 16.06
N LEU A 17 -6.87 2.85 16.57
CA LEU A 17 -8.01 1.99 16.28
C LEU A 17 -9.30 2.56 16.89
N HIS A 18 -9.26 3.00 18.14
CA HIS A 18 -10.43 3.59 18.80
C HIS A 18 -10.90 4.87 18.13
N ARG A 19 -9.98 5.75 17.69
CA ARG A 19 -10.34 6.97 16.97
C ARG A 19 -11.00 6.67 15.62
N ALA A 20 -10.55 5.65 14.89
CA ALA A 20 -11.17 5.25 13.63
C ALA A 20 -12.60 4.74 13.81
N VAL A 21 -12.83 3.90 14.83
CA VAL A 21 -14.18 3.39 15.15
C VAL A 21 -15.11 4.53 15.56
N LEU A 22 -14.67 5.42 16.45
CA LEU A 22 -15.47 6.57 16.88
C LEU A 22 -15.76 7.54 15.72
N ALA A 23 -14.81 7.74 14.81
CA ALA A 23 -15.03 8.56 13.61
C ALA A 23 -16.10 7.94 12.71
N TRP A 24 -16.04 6.64 12.44
CA TRP A 24 -17.06 5.94 11.64
C TRP A 24 -18.44 5.97 12.30
N ILE A 25 -18.53 5.73 13.61
CA ILE A 25 -19.79 5.86 14.34
C ILE A 25 -20.33 7.29 14.23
N SER A 26 -19.47 8.31 14.32
CA SER A 26 -19.88 9.71 14.16
C SER A 26 -20.42 10.01 12.77
N ILE A 27 -19.78 9.47 11.71
CA ILE A 27 -20.24 9.61 10.31
C ILE A 27 -21.61 8.95 10.14
N ILE A 28 -21.76 7.69 10.56
CA ILE A 28 -23.02 6.95 10.43
C ILE A 28 -24.13 7.63 11.23
N ALA A 29 -23.84 8.10 12.44
CA ALA A 29 -24.78 8.85 13.26
C ALA A 29 -25.22 10.16 12.60
N HIS A 30 -24.30 10.89 11.96
CA HIS A 30 -24.64 12.10 11.20
C HIS A 30 -25.56 11.80 10.01
N HIS A 31 -25.25 10.76 9.23
CA HIS A 31 -26.08 10.34 8.09
C HIS A 31 -27.48 9.89 8.50
N ASN A 32 -27.65 9.38 9.73
CA ASN A 32 -28.92 8.87 10.25
C ASN A 32 -29.63 9.79 11.26
N LYS A 33 -29.16 11.03 11.45
CA LYS A 33 -29.64 11.93 12.52
C LYS A 33 -31.14 12.27 12.43
N ASP A 34 -31.69 12.25 11.22
CA ASP A 34 -33.08 12.60 10.92
C ASP A 34 -33.94 11.34 10.61
N THR A 35 -33.38 10.14 10.71
CA THR A 35 -34.06 8.87 10.42
C THR A 35 -35.02 8.50 11.54
N LYS A 36 -36.29 8.26 11.23
CA LYS A 36 -37.31 7.97 12.25
C LYS A 36 -37.25 6.51 12.72
N PRO A 37 -37.73 6.19 13.93
CA PRO A 37 -37.85 4.80 14.38
C PRO A 37 -38.67 3.97 13.39
N GLY A 38 -38.08 2.87 12.92
CA GLY A 38 -38.70 1.97 11.93
C GLY A 38 -38.32 2.24 10.47
N GLU A 39 -37.64 3.35 10.17
CA GLU A 39 -37.07 3.61 8.85
C GLU A 39 -35.72 2.90 8.67
N LYS A 40 -35.36 2.61 7.41
CA LYS A 40 -34.08 1.95 7.09
C LYS A 40 -32.92 2.90 7.37
N LEU A 41 -31.99 2.48 8.21
CA LEU A 41 -30.74 3.21 8.47
C LEU A 41 -29.78 3.09 7.28
N ILE A 42 -29.06 4.17 7.01
CA ILE A 42 -27.90 4.20 6.11
C ILE A 42 -26.79 3.38 6.75
N SER A 43 -26.29 2.38 6.02
CA SER A 43 -25.21 1.50 6.45
C SER A 43 -23.84 2.04 6.05
N VAL A 44 -22.76 1.46 6.60
CA VAL A 44 -21.39 1.71 6.14
C VAL A 44 -21.25 1.49 4.63
N PHE A 45 -21.88 0.43 4.12
CA PHE A 45 -21.81 0.09 2.71
C PHE A 45 -22.47 1.17 1.83
N ASP A 46 -23.60 1.72 2.27
CA ASP A 46 -24.27 2.81 1.55
C ASP A 46 -23.39 4.07 1.49
N VAL A 47 -22.77 4.46 2.62
CA VAL A 47 -21.83 5.59 2.68
C VAL A 47 -20.63 5.37 1.76
N VAL A 48 -20.05 4.17 1.76
CA VAL A 48 -18.92 3.82 0.89
C VAL A 48 -19.31 3.85 -0.59
N LYS A 49 -20.50 3.36 -0.94
CA LYS A 49 -21.02 3.44 -2.31
C LYS A 49 -21.25 4.87 -2.78
N GLU A 50 -21.83 5.71 -1.93
CA GLU A 50 -22.02 7.13 -2.22
C GLU A 50 -20.66 7.84 -2.44
N HIS A 51 -19.67 7.51 -1.61
CA HIS A 51 -18.30 8.01 -1.77
C HIS A 51 -17.69 7.59 -3.11
N TRP A 52 -17.81 6.31 -3.48
CA TRP A 52 -17.33 5.83 -4.78
C TRP A 52 -18.06 6.48 -5.96
N ALA A 53 -19.38 6.66 -5.87
CA ALA A 53 -20.14 7.34 -6.91
C ALA A 53 -19.70 8.80 -7.11
N THR A 54 -19.22 9.46 -6.05
CA THR A 54 -18.77 10.86 -6.09
C THR A 54 -17.34 11.01 -6.58
N TYR A 55 -16.42 10.14 -6.13
CA TYR A 55 -14.98 10.30 -6.32
C TYR A 55 -14.33 9.23 -7.21
N GLY A 56 -15.09 8.23 -7.65
CA GLY A 56 -14.56 7.00 -8.25
C GLY A 56 -14.12 5.98 -7.20
N ARG A 57 -13.90 4.73 -7.63
CA ARG A 57 -13.43 3.63 -6.77
C ARG A 57 -11.98 3.33 -7.08
N ASN A 58 -11.12 3.35 -6.06
CA ASN A 58 -9.79 2.76 -6.13
C ASN A 58 -9.86 1.31 -5.66
N PHE A 59 -9.78 0.37 -6.61
CA PHE A 59 -9.53 -1.02 -6.27
C PHE A 59 -8.10 -1.14 -5.78
N PHE A 60 -7.88 -1.84 -4.67
CA PHE A 60 -6.58 -1.95 -4.05
C PHE A 60 -6.33 -3.38 -3.56
N SER A 61 -5.11 -3.87 -3.72
CA SER A 61 -4.64 -5.06 -3.02
C SER A 61 -3.14 -4.99 -2.75
N ARG A 62 -2.72 -5.62 -1.65
CA ARG A 62 -1.31 -5.78 -1.27
C ARG A 62 -0.93 -7.25 -1.26
N TYR A 63 0.13 -7.57 -1.99
CA TYR A 63 0.68 -8.92 -2.11
C TYR A 63 2.02 -8.95 -1.38
N ASP A 64 2.10 -9.72 -0.30
CA ASP A 64 3.31 -9.88 0.50
C ASP A 64 3.97 -11.22 0.16
N TYR A 65 5.21 -11.15 -0.30
CA TYR A 65 6.08 -12.30 -0.55
C TYR A 65 7.08 -12.40 0.59
N GLU A 66 6.69 -13.13 1.62
CA GLU A 66 7.48 -13.28 2.82
C GLU A 66 8.60 -14.30 2.63
N GLU A 67 9.66 -14.12 3.38
CA GLU A 67 10.78 -15.08 3.47
C GLU A 67 11.53 -15.30 2.14
N CYS A 68 11.64 -14.25 1.32
CA CYS A 68 12.38 -14.30 0.06
C CYS A 68 13.90 -14.31 0.32
N GLU A 69 14.62 -15.05 -0.54
CA GLU A 69 16.08 -15.06 -0.57
C GLU A 69 16.61 -13.67 -0.96
N SER A 70 17.68 -13.25 -0.29
CA SER A 70 18.19 -11.88 -0.32
C SER A 70 18.78 -11.50 -1.67
N GLU A 71 19.55 -12.38 -2.30
CA GLU A 71 20.20 -12.13 -3.58
C GLU A 71 19.16 -11.93 -4.69
N GLY A 72 18.19 -12.83 -4.80
CA GLY A 72 17.09 -12.73 -5.77
C GLY A 72 16.23 -11.47 -5.57
N ALA A 73 15.88 -11.16 -4.32
CA ALA A 73 15.09 -9.97 -3.99
C ALA A 73 15.80 -8.66 -4.35
N ASN A 74 17.12 -8.57 -4.15
CA ASN A 74 17.90 -7.40 -4.50
C ASN A 74 18.07 -7.27 -6.02
N LYS A 75 18.38 -8.36 -6.73
CA LYS A 75 18.45 -8.38 -8.19
C LYS A 75 17.15 -7.92 -8.85
N MET A 76 16.00 -8.30 -8.27
CA MET A 76 14.70 -7.84 -8.76
C MET A 76 14.51 -6.31 -8.61
N ILE A 77 14.86 -5.73 -7.46
CA ILE A 77 14.82 -4.25 -7.29
C ILE A 77 15.75 -3.58 -8.30
N GLU A 78 16.98 -4.08 -8.46
CA GLU A 78 17.96 -3.50 -9.37
C GLU A 78 17.46 -3.54 -10.82
N TYR A 79 16.92 -4.68 -11.24
CA TYR A 79 16.26 -4.83 -12.52
C TYR A 79 15.11 -3.84 -12.71
N LEU A 80 14.24 -3.68 -11.70
CA LEU A 80 13.16 -2.71 -11.75
C LEU A 80 13.68 -1.27 -11.89
N ARG A 81 14.77 -0.91 -11.21
CA ARG A 81 15.44 0.39 -11.35
C ARG A 81 16.06 0.58 -12.74
N GLU A 82 16.57 -0.47 -13.35
CA GLU A 82 16.99 -0.43 -14.75
C GLU A 82 15.81 -0.28 -15.72
N CYS A 83 14.65 -0.83 -15.39
CA CYS A 83 13.43 -0.55 -16.15
C CYS A 83 13.07 0.93 -16.04
N LEU A 84 13.11 1.52 -14.83
CA LEU A 84 12.84 2.95 -14.64
C LEU A 84 13.72 3.85 -15.52
N SER A 85 15.01 3.54 -15.65
CA SER A 85 15.93 4.36 -16.46
C SER A 85 15.66 4.30 -17.97
N LYS A 86 14.92 3.29 -18.43
CA LYS A 86 14.51 3.09 -19.82
C LYS A 86 13.08 3.56 -20.09
N SER A 87 12.26 3.64 -19.05
CA SER A 87 10.87 4.06 -19.12
C SER A 87 10.74 5.56 -19.37
N LYS A 88 9.74 5.93 -20.18
CA LYS A 88 9.36 7.33 -20.40
C LYS A 88 7.83 7.51 -20.40
N PRO A 89 7.33 8.71 -20.05
CA PRO A 89 5.92 9.02 -20.19
C PRO A 89 5.40 8.66 -21.60
N GLY A 90 4.25 8.00 -21.67
CA GLY A 90 3.63 7.52 -22.92
C GLY A 90 3.99 6.07 -23.31
N ASP A 91 4.92 5.41 -22.61
CA ASP A 91 5.19 3.99 -22.82
C ASP A 91 3.94 3.14 -22.54
N LYS A 92 3.72 2.12 -23.37
CA LYS A 92 2.55 1.25 -23.28
C LYS A 92 2.88 -0.05 -22.55
N TYR A 93 2.09 -0.35 -21.53
CA TYR A 93 2.12 -1.58 -20.75
C TYR A 93 0.78 -2.30 -20.92
N GLY A 94 0.60 -2.95 -22.08
CA GLY A 94 -0.71 -3.47 -22.47
C GLY A 94 -1.70 -2.35 -22.75
N SER A 95 -2.80 -2.31 -21.98
CA SER A 95 -3.81 -1.24 -22.03
C SER A 95 -3.43 0.00 -21.20
N TYR A 96 -2.43 -0.09 -20.32
CA TYR A 96 -2.04 1.00 -19.45
C TYR A 96 -0.97 1.87 -20.12
N VAL A 97 -1.13 3.19 -20.05
CA VAL A 97 -0.17 4.17 -20.57
C VAL A 97 0.57 4.79 -19.40
N LEU A 98 1.89 4.70 -19.42
CA LEU A 98 2.73 5.19 -18.33
C LEU A 98 2.66 6.72 -18.26
N GLN A 99 2.29 7.26 -17.10
CA GLN A 99 2.41 8.68 -16.81
C GLN A 99 3.83 9.01 -16.35
N PHE A 100 4.32 8.30 -15.33
CA PHE A 100 5.72 8.35 -14.90
C PHE A 100 6.09 7.07 -14.13
N ALA A 101 7.39 6.84 -14.00
CA ALA A 101 7.92 5.82 -13.12
C ALA A 101 9.15 6.36 -12.38
N ASP A 102 9.26 6.08 -11.08
CA ASP A 102 10.33 6.60 -10.23
C ASP A 102 10.69 5.65 -9.08
N ASP A 103 11.82 5.91 -8.41
CA ASP A 103 12.15 5.29 -7.12
C ASP A 103 11.93 6.34 -6.02
N PHE A 104 10.88 6.13 -5.24
CA PHE A 104 10.31 7.14 -4.35
C PHE A 104 11.35 7.66 -3.37
N THR A 105 11.40 8.99 -3.27
CA THR A 105 12.23 9.72 -2.33
C THR A 105 11.37 10.75 -1.62
N TYR A 106 11.47 10.80 -0.30
CA TYR A 106 10.77 11.77 0.53
C TYR A 106 11.79 12.70 1.18
N THR A 107 11.51 14.01 1.15
CA THR A 107 12.24 15.02 1.89
C THR A 107 11.30 15.60 2.93
N ASP A 108 11.64 15.43 4.20
CA ASP A 108 10.80 15.92 5.29
C ASP A 108 10.79 17.46 5.30
N PRO A 109 9.61 18.11 5.29
CA PRO A 109 9.54 19.57 5.22
C PRO A 109 9.93 20.26 6.53
N VAL A 110 10.00 19.53 7.65
CA VAL A 110 10.34 20.06 8.98
C VAL A 110 11.84 20.03 9.21
N ASP A 111 12.45 18.86 9.08
CA ASP A 111 13.88 18.67 9.39
C ASP A 111 14.78 18.57 8.15
N ARG A 112 14.19 18.55 6.95
CA ARG A 112 14.89 18.42 5.65
C ARG A 112 15.66 17.12 5.49
N SER A 113 15.42 16.12 6.33
CA SER A 113 15.97 14.79 6.15
C SER A 113 15.45 14.17 4.87
N VAL A 114 16.31 13.42 4.19
CA VAL A 114 15.99 12.79 2.90
C VAL A 114 16.04 11.28 3.07
N VAL A 115 14.94 10.62 2.72
CA VAL A 115 14.84 9.17 2.69
C VAL A 115 14.57 8.75 1.24
N SER A 116 15.57 8.11 0.63
CA SER A 116 15.51 7.64 -0.76
C SER A 116 15.31 6.13 -0.84
N LYS A 117 15.03 5.62 -2.04
CA LYS A 117 14.88 4.18 -2.32
C LYS A 117 13.70 3.54 -1.58
N GLN A 118 12.60 4.28 -1.42
CA GLN A 118 11.46 3.89 -0.60
C GLN A 118 10.38 3.11 -1.34
N GLY A 119 10.54 2.92 -2.65
CA GLY A 119 9.70 2.05 -3.44
C GLY A 119 9.72 2.46 -4.91
N VAL A 120 9.85 1.47 -5.79
CA VAL A 120 9.74 1.67 -7.24
C VAL A 120 8.26 1.80 -7.59
N ARG A 121 7.87 2.89 -8.23
CA ARG A 121 6.47 3.17 -8.61
C ARG A 121 6.35 3.24 -10.13
N PHE A 122 5.29 2.64 -10.65
CA PHE A 122 4.78 2.86 -12.00
C PHE A 122 3.40 3.48 -11.85
N VAL A 123 3.24 4.70 -12.34
CA VAL A 123 1.98 5.45 -12.28
C VAL A 123 1.47 5.63 -13.70
N PHE A 124 0.20 5.29 -13.93
CA PHE A 124 -0.43 5.29 -15.24
C PHE A 124 -1.40 6.46 -15.38
N THR A 125 -1.66 6.85 -16.63
CA THR A 125 -2.48 8.05 -16.94
C THR A 125 -3.95 7.90 -16.58
N ASP A 126 -4.43 6.68 -16.35
CA ASP A 126 -5.79 6.36 -15.91
C ASP A 126 -5.96 6.44 -14.38
N GLY A 127 -4.90 6.78 -13.63
CA GLY A 127 -4.88 6.80 -12.16
C GLY A 127 -4.46 5.47 -11.53
N SER A 128 -4.27 4.41 -12.33
CA SER A 128 -3.75 3.14 -11.84
C SER A 128 -2.28 3.26 -11.44
N ARG A 129 -1.85 2.42 -10.50
CA ARG A 129 -0.45 2.38 -10.07
C ARG A 129 -0.01 1.03 -9.52
N ILE A 130 1.26 0.74 -9.73
CA ILE A 130 1.96 -0.42 -9.20
C ILE A 130 3.13 0.09 -8.36
N ILE A 131 3.23 -0.38 -7.11
CA ILE A 131 4.32 0.00 -6.22
C ILE A 131 5.00 -1.25 -5.69
N TYR A 132 6.31 -1.25 -5.85
CA TYR A 132 7.22 -2.33 -5.48
C TYR A 132 8.06 -1.88 -4.29
N ARG A 133 7.96 -2.61 -3.17
CA ARG A 133 8.67 -2.25 -1.94
C ARG A 133 9.39 -3.45 -1.33
N LEU A 134 10.69 -3.29 -1.13
CA LEU A 134 11.49 -4.18 -0.31
C LEU A 134 11.39 -3.72 1.15
N SER A 135 10.86 -4.55 2.04
CA SER A 135 10.92 -4.29 3.48
C SER A 135 12.25 -4.79 4.05
N ALA A 136 12.88 -3.99 4.93
CA ALA A 136 14.18 -4.31 5.49
C ALA A 136 14.13 -5.44 6.54
N GLN A 137 15.22 -6.21 6.53
CA GLN A 137 15.64 -7.32 7.40
C GLN A 137 15.43 -7.10 8.92
N GLU A 138 14.98 -8.14 9.65
CA GLU A 138 15.25 -8.24 11.09
C GLU A 138 16.74 -8.62 11.28
N ARG A 139 17.56 -7.73 11.83
CA ARG A 139 18.98 -8.02 12.13
C ARG A 139 19.12 -8.60 13.54
N GLU A 140 19.83 -9.71 13.66
CA GLU A 140 20.23 -10.25 14.96
C GLU A 140 21.22 -9.28 15.64
N GLY A 141 20.88 -8.85 16.87
CA GLY A 141 21.79 -8.09 17.74
C GLY A 141 21.82 -6.57 17.58
N GLY A 142 20.95 -5.93 16.78
CA GLY A 142 20.96 -4.47 16.61
C GLY A 142 19.56 -3.85 16.50
N ARG A 143 19.19 -3.06 17.52
CA ARG A 143 18.05 -2.11 17.62
C ARG A 143 17.03 -2.11 16.44
N GLY A 144 15.84 -2.67 16.71
CA GLY A 144 14.53 -2.28 16.16
C GLY A 144 14.32 -2.47 14.64
N THR A 145 13.30 -3.23 14.26
CA THR A 145 12.83 -3.27 12.86
C THR A 145 11.99 -2.03 12.57
N PHE A 146 12.10 -1.41 11.39
CA PHE A 146 11.19 -0.33 10.99
C PHE A 146 9.91 -0.96 10.42
N LYS A 147 8.81 -0.94 11.17
CA LYS A 147 7.46 -1.17 10.61
C LYS A 147 7.05 0.07 9.82
N GLN A 148 6.98 -0.09 8.51
CA GLN A 148 6.48 0.94 7.62
C GLN A 148 4.94 0.94 7.63
N GLU A 149 4.34 1.97 8.23
CA GLU A 149 2.90 2.20 8.15
C GLU A 149 2.61 3.08 6.93
N THR A 150 1.84 2.56 5.98
CA THR A 150 1.29 3.38 4.89
C THR A 150 0.19 4.26 5.49
N LYS A 151 0.42 5.58 5.54
CA LYS A 151 -0.63 6.54 5.87
C LYS A 151 -1.16 7.10 4.55
N ILE A 152 -2.40 6.80 4.22
CA ILE A 152 -3.09 7.46 3.10
C ILE A 152 -3.56 8.80 3.63
N THR A 153 -3.00 9.91 3.13
CA THR A 153 -3.39 11.27 3.52
C THR A 153 -3.83 12.04 2.30
N GLY A 154 -5.08 11.83 1.90
CA GLY A 154 -5.70 12.58 0.80
C GLY A 154 -5.53 11.94 -0.58
N VAL A 155 -6.27 12.48 -1.55
CA VAL A 155 -6.50 11.93 -2.90
C VAL A 155 -5.24 11.99 -3.77
N ASP A 156 -4.25 12.81 -3.39
CA ASP A 156 -3.02 13.03 -4.18
C ASP A 156 -1.71 12.71 -3.42
N ASP A 157 -1.76 12.36 -2.13
CA ASP A 157 -0.55 12.18 -1.30
C ASP A 157 -0.59 10.92 -0.43
N VAL A 158 0.18 9.92 -0.83
CA VAL A 158 0.54 8.80 0.06
C VAL A 158 1.79 9.18 0.84
N VAL A 159 1.61 9.76 2.02
CA VAL A 159 2.71 10.07 2.94
C VAL A 159 3.03 8.84 3.78
N LEU A 160 4.16 8.20 3.47
CA LEU A 160 4.67 7.04 4.20
C LEU A 160 5.33 7.50 5.51
N ASN A 161 4.83 7.03 6.66
CA ASN A 161 5.45 7.28 7.95
C ASN A 161 6.22 6.03 8.43
N PHE A 162 7.46 6.23 8.85
CA PHE A 162 8.32 5.18 9.39
C PHE A 162 8.17 5.11 10.92
N ARG A 163 7.91 3.92 11.48
CA ARG A 163 8.01 3.68 12.93
C ARG A 163 8.68 2.35 13.24
N SER A 164 9.45 2.28 14.33
CA SER A 164 10.12 1.05 14.76
C SER A 164 9.16 0.08 15.47
N GLY A 165 9.20 -1.22 15.14
CA GLY A 165 8.65 -2.34 15.90
C GLY A 165 9.77 -3.31 16.32
N PHE A 166 9.45 -4.25 17.21
CA PHE A 166 10.38 -5.29 17.68
C PHE A 166 9.84 -6.68 17.31
N GLY A 167 10.70 -7.51 16.73
CA GLY A 167 10.47 -8.92 16.40
C GLY A 167 11.80 -9.67 16.43
N THR A 168 11.77 -10.94 16.80
CA THR A 168 12.95 -11.81 16.92
C THR A 168 12.81 -13.01 15.98
N ALA A 169 13.38 -12.92 14.77
CA ALA A 169 13.53 -14.07 13.88
C ALA A 169 14.95 -14.14 13.28
N SER A 170 15.49 -15.36 13.18
CA SER A 170 16.81 -15.67 12.64
C SER A 170 16.76 -15.97 11.12
N GLY A 171 17.59 -15.26 10.35
CA GLY A 171 17.85 -15.49 8.92
C GLY A 171 17.80 -14.21 8.06
N ASN A 172 18.71 -14.09 7.07
CA ASN A 172 18.70 -13.04 6.04
C ASN A 172 17.51 -13.23 5.08
N ARG A 173 16.30 -12.93 5.52
CA ARG A 173 15.08 -13.10 4.73
C ARG A 173 14.39 -11.75 4.53
N PHE A 174 14.09 -11.41 3.29
CA PHE A 174 13.39 -10.18 2.94
C PHE A 174 11.90 -10.46 2.72
N CYS A 175 11.05 -9.51 3.11
CA CYS A 175 9.67 -9.47 2.67
C CYS A 175 9.52 -8.38 1.60
N TRP A 176 8.86 -8.76 0.52
CA TRP A 176 8.57 -7.88 -0.60
C TRP A 176 7.07 -7.62 -0.65
N CYS A 177 6.69 -6.34 -0.64
CA CYS A 177 5.30 -5.90 -0.76
C CYS A 177 5.07 -5.35 -2.16
N LEU A 178 4.08 -5.90 -2.85
CA LEU A 178 3.55 -5.39 -4.10
C LEU A 178 2.19 -4.75 -3.82
N TYR A 179 2.09 -3.44 -4.05
CA TYR A 179 0.84 -2.70 -3.96
C TYR A 179 0.30 -2.49 -5.36
N ILE A 180 -0.94 -2.91 -5.58
CA ILE A 180 -1.63 -2.74 -6.86
C ILE A 180 -2.88 -1.90 -6.61
N GLU A 181 -3.03 -0.82 -7.37
CA GLU A 181 -4.18 0.06 -7.27
C GLU A 181 -4.69 0.41 -8.67
N GLN A 182 -6.00 0.26 -8.89
CA GLN A 182 -6.66 0.60 -10.14
C GLN A 182 -7.82 1.54 -9.88
N PHE A 183 -7.79 2.70 -10.50
CA PHE A 183 -8.87 3.68 -10.44
C PHE A 183 -9.98 3.30 -11.43
N GLU A 184 -11.23 3.33 -10.96
CA GLU A 184 -12.41 3.08 -11.77
C GLU A 184 -13.40 4.26 -11.62
N PRO A 185 -13.55 5.11 -12.63
CA PRO A 185 -14.54 6.19 -12.61
C PRO A 185 -15.96 5.71 -12.95
N ASP A 186 -16.14 4.58 -13.62
CA ASP A 186 -17.45 4.10 -14.04
C ASP A 186 -18.22 3.42 -12.89
N VAL A 187 -19.29 4.08 -12.45
CA VAL A 187 -20.15 3.62 -11.34
C VAL A 187 -20.74 2.23 -11.59
N SER A 188 -20.99 1.86 -12.85
CA SER A 188 -21.53 0.53 -13.19
C SER A 188 -20.55 -0.61 -12.88
N LYS A 189 -19.25 -0.28 -12.73
CA LYS A 189 -18.19 -1.23 -12.43
C LYS A 189 -17.75 -1.19 -10.96
N HIS A 190 -18.29 -0.28 -10.16
CA HIS A 190 -17.92 -0.15 -8.75
C HIS A 190 -18.35 -1.34 -7.89
N ASP A 191 -19.24 -2.20 -8.34
CA ASP A 191 -19.64 -3.42 -7.62
C ASP A 191 -18.85 -4.66 -8.02
N LEU A 192 -17.87 -4.54 -8.92
CA LEU A 192 -17.00 -5.64 -9.27
C LEU A 192 -16.19 -6.13 -8.07
N ASP A 193 -15.91 -7.43 -8.07
CA ASP A 193 -14.95 -8.01 -7.13
C ASP A 193 -13.55 -7.43 -7.39
N ALA A 194 -12.84 -7.11 -6.32
CA ALA A 194 -11.54 -6.45 -6.42
C ALA A 194 -10.50 -7.33 -7.12
N GLN A 195 -10.51 -8.65 -6.92
CA GLN A 195 -9.57 -9.57 -7.57
C GLN A 195 -9.84 -9.66 -9.07
N ILE A 196 -11.12 -9.56 -9.48
CA ILE A 196 -11.49 -9.50 -10.91
C ILE A 196 -11.00 -8.19 -11.53
N ALA A 197 -11.30 -7.05 -10.89
CA ALA A 197 -10.92 -5.74 -11.41
C ALA A 197 -9.40 -5.56 -11.52
N LEU A 198 -8.63 -6.03 -10.53
CA LEU A 198 -7.18 -5.88 -10.47
C LEU A 198 -6.41 -6.90 -11.30
N LYS A 199 -7.04 -7.98 -11.77
CA LYS A 199 -6.36 -9.08 -12.46
C LYS A 199 -5.44 -8.64 -13.61
N PRO A 200 -5.85 -7.72 -14.51
CA PRO A 200 -4.96 -7.26 -15.59
C PRO A 200 -3.72 -6.54 -15.05
N LEU A 201 -3.89 -5.69 -14.04
CA LEU A 201 -2.82 -4.93 -13.43
C LEU A 201 -1.86 -5.81 -12.60
N ILE A 202 -2.39 -6.84 -11.92
CA ILE A 202 -1.60 -7.86 -11.23
C ILE A 202 -0.73 -8.63 -12.22
N HIS A 203 -1.30 -9.09 -13.34
CA HIS A 203 -0.54 -9.80 -14.37
C HIS A 203 0.57 -8.91 -14.95
N LEU A 204 0.26 -7.64 -15.19
CA LEU A 204 1.25 -6.66 -15.62
C LEU A 204 2.37 -6.51 -14.58
N ALA A 205 2.02 -6.35 -13.30
CA ALA A 205 2.99 -6.17 -12.23
C ALA A 205 3.93 -7.38 -12.07
N LEU A 206 3.41 -8.60 -12.21
CA LEU A 206 4.23 -9.81 -12.17
C LEU A 206 5.13 -9.92 -13.41
N SER A 207 4.63 -9.54 -14.58
CA SER A 207 5.40 -9.54 -15.82
C SER A 207 6.54 -8.50 -15.79
N VAL A 208 6.27 -7.29 -15.31
CA VAL A 208 7.25 -6.20 -15.26
C VAL A 208 8.36 -6.50 -14.25
N SER A 209 8.03 -7.12 -13.12
CA SER A 209 9.03 -7.42 -12.08
C SER A 209 9.83 -8.68 -12.34
N LYS A 210 9.35 -9.58 -13.22
CA LYS A 210 9.90 -10.93 -13.38
C LYS A 210 10.03 -11.67 -12.05
N LEU A 211 9.08 -11.44 -11.14
CA LEU A 211 9.17 -11.88 -9.75
C LEU A 211 9.45 -13.38 -9.62
N LYS A 212 8.78 -14.20 -10.42
CA LYS A 212 8.98 -15.65 -10.43
C LYS A 212 10.41 -16.03 -10.85
N GLU A 213 11.01 -15.32 -11.80
CA GLU A 213 12.37 -15.59 -12.28
C GLU A 213 13.41 -15.27 -11.21
N PHE A 214 13.23 -14.17 -10.48
CA PHE A 214 14.18 -13.74 -9.44
C PHE A 214 14.02 -14.44 -8.10
N THR A 215 12.79 -14.78 -7.71
CA THR A 215 12.48 -15.28 -6.35
C THR A 215 12.04 -16.74 -6.32
N GLY A 216 11.72 -17.33 -7.47
CA GLY A 216 11.10 -18.66 -7.56
C GLY A 216 9.67 -18.73 -7.03
N ARG A 217 9.08 -17.62 -6.56
CA ARG A 217 7.74 -17.61 -5.98
C ARG A 217 6.66 -17.50 -7.07
N GLU A 218 5.66 -18.36 -6.98
CA GLU A 218 4.51 -18.35 -7.91
C GLU A 218 3.30 -17.60 -7.35
N LYS A 219 3.17 -17.55 -6.03
CA LYS A 219 2.05 -16.93 -5.32
C LYS A 219 2.55 -16.12 -4.13
N PRO A 220 1.86 -15.04 -3.74
CA PRO A 220 2.16 -14.32 -2.51
C PRO A 220 1.92 -15.22 -1.29
N THR A 221 2.60 -14.91 -0.19
CA THR A 221 2.34 -15.53 1.12
C THR A 221 1.06 -14.98 1.72
N VAL A 222 0.85 -13.66 1.61
CA VAL A 222 -0.33 -12.96 2.13
C VAL A 222 -0.90 -12.03 1.06
N ILE A 223 -2.23 -11.97 0.99
CA ILE A 223 -2.99 -11.02 0.17
C ILE A 223 -3.87 -10.20 1.12
N THR A 224 -3.84 -8.88 0.99
CA THR A 224 -4.73 -7.94 1.72
C THR A 224 -5.48 -7.06 0.73
#